data_AF-A0A9P3IE11-F1
#
_entry.id   AF-A0A9P3IE11-F1
#
_cell.length_a   1.000
_cell.length_b   1.000
_cell.length_c   1.000
_cell.angle_alpha   90.00
_cell.angle_beta   90.00
_cell.angle_gamma   90.00
#
_symmetry.space_group_name_H-M   'P 1'
#
loop_
_entity.id
_entity.type
_entity.pdbx_description
1 polymer ?
#
loop_
_entity_poly.entity_id
_entity_poly.type
_entity_poly.pdbx_seq_one_letter_code
_entity_poly.pdbx_strand_id
1 'polypeptide(L)'
;MHAESGFWRPRPDGSLEIVIAQSTGLAEVQKGAYNAEAKTISVESELVGNATKVRRIVRQFRLEGDGTLAYTVDMETNTQPLQKHLDARLKRVE
;
A
#
# COMPACT_ATOMS: atom_id res chain seq x y z
N MET A 1 17.03 8.09 0.87
CA MET A 1 16.24 6.95 1.40
C MET A 1 14.94 7.49 1.97
N HIS A 2 13.84 6.74 1.92
CA HIS A 2 12.51 7.18 2.38
C HIS A 2 12.10 6.41 3.64
N ALA A 3 11.18 6.99 4.42
CA ALA A 3 10.51 6.31 5.53
C ALA A 3 9.02 6.65 5.48
N GLU A 4 8.17 5.73 5.94
CA GLU A 4 6.74 5.97 6.10
C GLU A 4 6.24 5.28 7.37
N SER A 5 5.18 5.81 7.97
CA SER A 5 4.56 5.23 9.16
C SER A 5 3.06 5.50 9.13
N GLY A 6 2.29 4.64 9.79
CA GLY A 6 0.84 4.68 9.65
C GLY A 6 0.10 3.67 10.50
N PHE A 7 -1.21 3.60 10.29
CA PHE A 7 -2.11 2.71 11.03
C PHE A 7 -2.98 1.91 10.07
N TRP A 8 -3.15 0.62 10.38
CA TRP A 8 -3.98 -0.32 9.65
C TRP A 8 -5.25 -0.61 10.46
N ARG A 9 -6.41 -0.63 9.79
CA ARG A 9 -7.72 -0.75 10.45
C ARG A 9 -8.59 -1.80 9.75
N PRO A 10 -8.26 -3.10 9.87
CA PRO A 10 -9.08 -4.17 9.31
C PRO A 10 -10.43 -4.29 10.02
N ARG A 11 -11.46 -4.76 9.31
CA ARG A 11 -12.80 -5.05 9.83
C ARG A 11 -13.18 -6.52 9.60
N PRO A 12 -14.03 -7.12 10.45
CA PRO A 12 -14.43 -8.52 10.30
C PRO A 12 -15.13 -8.88 8.98
N ASP A 13 -15.66 -7.89 8.26
CA ASP A 13 -16.29 -8.06 6.95
C ASP A 13 -15.28 -8.15 5.79
N GLY A 14 -13.97 -8.13 6.09
CA GLY A 14 -12.90 -8.20 5.09
C GLY A 14 -12.45 -6.84 4.58
N SER A 15 -13.11 -5.74 4.95
CA SER A 15 -12.69 -4.39 4.57
C SER A 15 -11.46 -3.93 5.36
N LEU A 16 -10.66 -3.06 4.73
CA LEU A 16 -9.44 -2.51 5.31
C LEU A 16 -9.29 -1.02 4.95
N GLU A 17 -8.95 -0.22 5.95
CA GLU A 17 -8.49 1.15 5.78
C GLU A 17 -7.05 1.28 6.29
N ILE A 18 -6.23 2.07 5.60
CA ILE A 18 -4.86 2.37 6.00
C ILE A 18 -4.64 3.88 5.89
N VAL A 19 -4.03 4.47 6.91
CA VAL A 19 -3.55 5.87 6.85
C VAL A 19 -2.04 5.90 7.00
N ILE A 20 -1.34 6.58 6.09
CA ILE A 20 0.13 6.60 6.04
C ILE A 20 0.62 8.03 5.90
N ALA A 21 1.66 8.40 6.66
CA ALA A 21 2.46 9.59 6.42
C ALA A 21 3.85 9.19 5.92
N GLN A 22 4.31 9.84 4.86
CA GLN A 22 5.63 9.61 4.25
C GLN A 22 6.62 10.71 4.64
N SER A 23 7.91 10.37 4.73
CA SER A 23 9.00 11.31 5.02
C SER A 23 9.19 12.39 3.95
N THR A 24 8.59 12.19 2.76
CA THR A 24 8.53 13.14 1.65
C THR A 24 7.46 14.23 1.85
N GLY A 25 6.67 14.15 2.94
CA GLY A 25 5.61 15.10 3.27
C GLY A 25 4.23 14.75 2.70
N LEU A 26 4.05 13.56 2.09
CA LEU A 26 2.75 13.09 1.62
C LEU A 26 1.97 12.40 2.75
N ALA A 27 0.64 12.51 2.69
CA ALA A 27 -0.28 11.74 3.53
C ALA A 27 -1.25 10.96 2.64
N GLU A 28 -1.54 9.71 2.99
CA GLU A 28 -2.42 8.84 2.22
C GLU A 28 -3.55 8.30 3.09
N VAL A 29 -4.76 8.24 2.51
CA VAL A 29 -5.86 7.42 3.02
C VAL A 29 -6.13 6.36 1.96
N GLN A 30 -5.99 5.09 2.33
CA GLN A 30 -6.24 3.96 1.44
C GLN A 30 -7.38 3.11 1.95
N LYS A 31 -8.17 2.56 1.01
CA LYS A 31 -9.25 1.62 1.27
C LYS A 31 -9.15 0.40 0.39
N GLY A 32 -9.66 -0.71 0.87
CA GLY A 32 -9.75 -1.94 0.10
C GLY A 32 -10.15 -3.09 0.98
N ALA A 33 -9.53 -4.25 0.73
CA ALA A 33 -9.90 -5.48 1.41
C ALA A 33 -8.69 -6.38 1.67
N TYR A 34 -8.84 -7.27 2.64
CA TYR A 34 -7.93 -8.38 2.87
C TYR A 34 -8.64 -9.72 2.63
N ASN A 35 -7.88 -10.71 2.20
CA ASN A 35 -8.32 -12.10 2.16
C ASN A 35 -7.38 -12.93 3.05
N ALA A 36 -7.92 -13.41 4.18
CA ALA A 36 -7.13 -14.16 5.16
C ALA A 36 -6.69 -15.55 4.64
N GLU A 37 -7.54 -16.23 3.86
CA GLU A 37 -7.24 -17.55 3.30
C GLU A 37 -6.13 -17.45 2.24
N ALA A 38 -6.27 -16.51 1.31
CA ALA A 38 -5.26 -16.23 0.28
C ALA A 38 -4.04 -15.46 0.81
N LYS A 39 -4.11 -14.95 2.04
CA LYS A 39 -3.09 -14.10 2.69
C LYS A 39 -2.69 -12.90 1.83
N THR A 40 -3.69 -12.22 1.27
CA THR A 40 -3.51 -11.05 0.41
C THR A 40 -4.19 -9.82 0.96
N ILE A 41 -3.67 -8.66 0.58
CA ILE A 41 -4.27 -7.36 0.84
C ILE A 41 -4.19 -6.53 -0.44
N SER A 42 -5.30 -5.89 -0.80
CA SER A 42 -5.40 -4.97 -1.92
C SER A 42 -6.03 -3.68 -1.43
N VAL A 43 -5.32 -2.57 -1.59
CA VAL A 43 -5.79 -1.24 -1.17
C VAL A 43 -5.43 -0.18 -2.20
N GLU A 44 -6.28 0.83 -2.26
CA GLU A 44 -6.18 1.95 -3.18
C GLU A 44 -6.39 3.26 -2.44
N SER A 45 -5.65 4.29 -2.82
CA SER A 45 -5.78 5.63 -2.27
C SER A 45 -7.15 6.24 -2.60
N GLU A 46 -7.92 6.56 -1.57
CA GLU A 46 -9.04 7.49 -1.64
C GLU A 46 -8.54 8.95 -1.60
N LEU A 47 -7.41 9.18 -0.95
CA LEU A 47 -6.78 10.49 -0.84
C LEU A 47 -5.26 10.37 -0.87
N VAL A 48 -4.62 11.26 -1.62
CA VAL A 48 -3.18 11.54 -1.57
C VAL A 48 -2.98 13.03 -1.29
N GLY A 49 -2.70 13.37 -0.04
CA GLY A 49 -2.54 14.73 0.46
C GLY A 49 -1.12 15.25 0.27
N ASN A 50 -1.02 16.56 0.04
CA ASN A 50 0.25 17.29 -0.15
C ASN A 50 1.11 16.77 -1.33
N ALA A 51 0.52 16.02 -2.25
CA ALA A 51 1.18 15.58 -3.47
C ALA A 51 1.12 16.66 -4.55
N THR A 52 2.26 16.94 -5.20
CA THR A 52 2.34 17.87 -6.34
C THR A 52 2.00 17.20 -7.67
N LYS A 53 2.29 15.90 -7.80
CA LYS A 53 2.16 15.13 -9.05
C LYS A 53 1.39 13.83 -8.92
N VAL A 54 1.40 13.21 -7.74
CA VAL A 54 0.80 11.90 -7.51
C VAL A 54 -0.71 12.03 -7.39
N ARG A 55 -1.44 11.20 -8.13
CA ARG A 55 -2.92 11.20 -8.13
C ARG A 55 -3.51 9.96 -7.48
N ARG A 56 -2.86 8.81 -7.66
CA ARG A 56 -3.36 7.52 -7.20
C ARG A 56 -2.20 6.63 -6.78
N ILE A 57 -2.40 5.91 -5.69
CA ILE A 57 -1.48 4.88 -5.19
C ILE A 57 -2.29 3.62 -4.96
N VAL A 58 -1.84 2.50 -5.52
CA VAL A 58 -2.41 1.17 -5.27
C VAL A 58 -1.33 0.31 -4.64
N ARG A 59 -1.64 -0.34 -3.51
CA ARG A 59 -0.71 -1.24 -2.83
C ARG A 59 -1.29 -2.64 -2.78
N GLN A 60 -0.46 -3.60 -3.17
CA GLN A 60 -0.79 -5.03 -3.10
C GLN A 60 0.21 -5.70 -2.18
N PHE A 61 -0.28 -6.51 -1.26
CA PHE A 61 0.55 -7.32 -0.36
C PHE A 61 0.13 -8.79 -0.46
N ARG A 62 1.11 -9.68 -0.37
CA ARG A 62 0.91 -11.13 -0.31
C ARG A 62 1.93 -11.77 0.61
N LEU A 63 1.47 -12.64 1.49
CA LEU A 63 2.37 -13.56 2.20
C LEU A 63 2.54 -14.82 1.36
N GLU A 64 3.76 -15.06 0.89
CA GLU A 64 4.11 -16.24 0.10
C GLU A 64 4.21 -17.50 0.98
N GLY A 65 4.21 -18.69 0.36
CA GLY A 65 4.18 -19.97 1.07
C GLY A 65 5.41 -20.24 1.95
N ASP A 66 6.53 -19.57 1.66
CA ASP A 66 7.78 -19.64 2.41
C ASP A 66 7.87 -18.60 3.55
N GLY A 67 6.81 -17.81 3.76
CA GLY A 67 6.77 -16.74 4.76
C GLY A 67 7.35 -15.41 4.28
N THR A 68 7.75 -15.28 3.01
CA THR A 68 8.19 -14.02 2.41
C THR A 68 6.98 -13.08 2.25
N LEU A 69 7.13 -11.82 2.71
CA LEU A 69 6.16 -10.77 2.42
C LEU A 69 6.52 -10.13 1.09
N ALA A 70 5.70 -10.31 0.06
CA ALA A 70 5.81 -9.61 -1.21
C ALA A 70 4.86 -8.41 -1.25
N TYR A 71 5.32 -7.29 -1.79
CA TYR A 71 4.44 -6.16 -2.07
C TYR A 71 4.80 -5.41 -3.35
N THR A 72 3.77 -4.82 -3.96
CA THR A 72 3.94 -3.82 -5.02
C THR A 72 3.28 -2.51 -4.63
N VAL A 73 3.83 -1.43 -5.16
CA VAL A 73 3.20 -0.10 -5.13
C VAL A 73 3.10 0.37 -6.57
N ASP A 74 1.89 0.56 -7.04
CA ASP A 74 1.60 1.16 -8.33
C ASP A 74 1.22 2.62 -8.11
N MET A 75 1.69 3.50 -8.99
CA MET A 75 1.51 4.94 -8.85
C MET A 75 1.04 5.55 -10.17
N GLU A 76 0.02 6.40 -10.08
CA GLU A 76 -0.42 7.27 -11.15
C GLU A 76 0.02 8.71 -10.85
N THR A 77 0.44 9.43 -11.88
CA THR A 77 0.77 10.86 -11.78
C THR A 77 -0.01 11.67 -12.80
N ASN A 78 0.12 12.99 -12.75
CA ASN A 78 -0.50 13.89 -13.73
C ASN A 78 -0.16 13.58 -15.20
N THR A 79 0.97 12.91 -15.47
CA THR A 79 1.45 12.66 -16.84
C THR A 79 1.59 11.18 -17.18
N GLN A 80 1.39 10.28 -16.23
CA GLN A 80 1.67 8.86 -16.41
C GLN A 80 0.51 8.04 -15.80
N PRO A 81 -0.11 7.12 -16.57
CA PRO A 81 -1.15 6.24 -16.05
C PRO A 81 -0.61 5.36 -14.91
N LEU A 82 -1.53 4.79 -14.12
CA LEU A 82 -1.21 3.84 -13.07
C LEU A 82 -0.30 2.73 -13.60
N GLN A 83 0.88 2.60 -13.00
CA GLN A 83 1.85 1.58 -13.34
C GLN A 83 2.72 1.23 -12.15
N LYS A 84 3.41 0.08 -12.22
CA LYS A 84 4.30 -0.39 -11.16
C LYS A 84 5.42 0.61 -10.88
N HIS A 85 5.51 1.06 -9.63
CA HIS A 85 6.56 1.95 -9.14
C HIS A 85 7.56 1.20 -8.25
N LEU A 86 7.08 0.38 -7.31
CA LEU A 86 7.91 -0.43 -6.40
C LEU A 86 7.51 -1.90 -6.45
N ASP A 87 8.49 -2.78 -6.25
CA ASP A 87 8.36 -4.24 -6.17
C ASP A 87 9.40 -4.75 -5.17
N ALA A 88 8.96 -5.35 -4.07
CA ALA A 88 9.86 -5.77 -3.01
C ALA A 88 9.41 -7.08 -2.36
N ARG A 89 10.40 -7.80 -1.83
CA ARG A 89 10.23 -9.04 -1.05
C ARG A 89 11.00 -8.92 0.25
N LEU A 90 10.34 -9.14 1.37
CA LEU A 90 10.91 -9.06 2.71
C LEU A 90 10.89 -10.44 3.37
N LYS A 91 12.03 -10.82 3.92
CA LYS A 91 12.14 -11.99 4.80
C LYS A 91 11.89 -11.55 6.24
N ARG A 92 11.15 -12.36 6.99
CA ARG A 92 10.98 -12.16 8.43
C ARG A 92 12.35 -12.25 9.12
N VAL A 93 12.70 -11.21 9.86
CA VAL A 93 13.85 -11.18 10.76
C VAL A 93 13.34 -11.26 12.21
N GLU A 94 14.15 -11.79 13.11
CA GLU A 94 13.82 -11.93 14.54
C GLU A 94 14.21 -10.70 15.35
#